data_AF-A0A370DM43-F1
#
_entry.id   AF-A0A370DM43-F1
#
_cell.length_a   1.000
_cell.length_b   1.000
_cell.length_c   1.000
_cell.angle_alpha   90.00
_cell.angle_beta   90.00
_cell.angle_gamma   90.00
#
_symmetry.space_group_name_H-M   'P 1'
#
loop_
_entity.id
_entity.type
_entity.pdbx_description
1 polymer ?
#
loop_
_entity_poly.entity_id
_entity_poly.type
_entity_poly.pdbx_seq_one_letter_code
_entity_poly.pdbx_strand_id
1 'polypeptide(L)'
;MHTGRLVLTPEDAFYVPADIAALLARLRDIDFIGAHILPENEADYLLGERFMQLVTFMGCSPYIQLKPTEDNQPFCHLKIDGPYTDPVFLAGKNSNAPNCKACRKRIPQWEALIRAWSKQPKRYRATCPHCGNLQNPATYNWRQAAGTGRFFLFVENIFPQEAQPSKALLKALQGDDDKAWCYFYIQDD
;
A
#
# COMPACT_ATOMS: atom_id res chain seq x y z
N MET A 1 -20.52 0.05 6.72
CA MET A 1 -19.26 0.57 7.29
C MET A 1 -18.30 0.75 6.14
N HIS A 2 -17.75 1.94 5.95
CA HIS A 2 -16.82 2.20 4.85
C HIS A 2 -15.41 1.96 5.37
N THR A 3 -14.90 0.74 5.22
CA THR A 3 -13.52 0.40 5.56
C THR A 3 -12.62 0.83 4.40
N GLY A 4 -11.80 1.85 4.65
CA GLY A 4 -10.68 2.19 3.79
C GLY A 4 -9.40 1.59 4.36
N ARG A 5 -8.34 1.54 3.54
CA ARG A 5 -7.00 1.21 4.02
C ARG A 5 -5.94 2.08 3.34
N LEU A 6 -4.93 2.42 4.12
CA LEU A 6 -3.66 2.95 3.62
C LEU A 6 -2.74 1.76 3.33
N VAL A 7 -2.28 1.65 2.10
CA VAL A 7 -1.40 0.57 1.66
C VAL A 7 0.01 1.10 1.49
N LEU A 8 0.99 0.44 2.13
CA LEU A 8 2.42 0.67 1.95
C LEU A 8 3.01 -0.49 1.16
N THR A 9 3.81 -0.20 0.14
CA THR A 9 4.44 -1.23 -0.69
C THR A 9 5.75 -0.70 -1.30
N PRO A 10 6.71 -1.57 -1.68
CA PRO A 10 7.86 -1.14 -2.47
C PRO A 10 7.45 -0.43 -3.77
N GLU A 11 8.20 0.61 -4.16
CA GLU A 11 7.96 1.34 -5.42
C GLU A 11 8.24 0.45 -6.65
N ASP A 12 9.23 -0.45 -6.54
CA ASP A 12 9.41 -1.52 -7.51
C ASP A 12 8.41 -2.64 -7.23
N ALA A 13 7.37 -2.74 -8.06
CA ALA A 13 6.30 -3.72 -7.92
C ALA A 13 6.78 -5.19 -7.92
N PHE A 14 7.99 -5.47 -8.44
CA PHE A 14 8.57 -6.81 -8.48
C PHE A 14 9.45 -7.13 -7.27
N TYR A 15 9.77 -6.12 -6.45
CA TYR A 15 10.57 -6.28 -5.27
C TYR A 15 9.78 -6.92 -4.12
N VAL A 16 10.47 -7.75 -3.35
CA VAL A 16 10.01 -8.30 -2.07
C VAL A 16 11.18 -8.16 -1.10
N PRO A 17 10.95 -7.67 0.13
CA PRO A 17 11.98 -7.67 1.18
C PRO A 17 12.57 -9.06 1.36
N ALA A 18 13.89 -9.18 1.30
CA ALA A 18 14.57 -10.48 1.44
C ALA A 18 14.39 -11.07 2.85
N ASP A 19 14.34 -10.19 3.86
CA ASP A 19 14.12 -10.55 5.26
C ASP A 19 12.93 -9.76 5.83
N ILE A 20 11.76 -10.41 5.81
CA ILE A 20 10.51 -9.85 6.37
C ILE A 20 10.62 -9.74 7.90
N ALA A 21 11.32 -10.66 8.58
CA ALA A 21 11.46 -10.61 10.03
C ALA A 21 12.29 -9.38 10.46
N ALA A 22 13.38 -9.09 9.74
CA ALA A 22 14.16 -7.87 9.96
C ALA A 22 13.37 -6.60 9.66
N LEU A 23 12.54 -6.60 8.61
CA LEU A 23 11.61 -5.49 8.34
C LEU A 23 10.66 -5.25 9.52
N LEU A 24 10.05 -6.32 10.05
CA LEU A 24 9.13 -6.22 11.18
C LEU A 24 9.83 -5.81 12.47
N ALA A 25 11.05 -6.29 12.71
CA ALA A 25 11.88 -5.83 13.83
C ALA A 25 12.11 -4.31 13.75
N ARG A 26 12.49 -3.78 12.58
CA ARG A 26 12.64 -2.33 12.39
C ARG A 26 11.35 -1.55 12.64
N LEU A 27 10.21 -2.08 12.19
CA LEU A 27 8.91 -1.46 12.44
C LEU A 27 8.54 -1.46 13.94
N ARG A 28 8.93 -2.49 14.70
CA ARG A 28 8.81 -2.51 16.16
C ARG A 28 9.78 -1.52 16.82
N ASP A 29 11.01 -1.43 16.35
CA ASP A 29 12.04 -0.55 16.92
C ASP A 29 11.69 0.93 16.82
N ILE A 30 11.03 1.34 15.73
CA ILE A 30 10.50 2.70 15.59
C ILE A 30 9.14 2.89 16.27
N ASP A 31 8.60 1.84 16.89
CA ASP A 31 7.30 1.77 17.56
C ASP A 31 6.12 2.11 16.62
N PHE A 32 6.19 1.57 15.39
CA PHE A 32 5.10 1.62 14.42
C PHE A 32 4.11 0.46 14.61
N ILE A 33 4.61 -0.73 14.95
CA ILE A 33 3.79 -1.91 15.27
C ILE A 33 4.09 -2.45 16.66
N GLY A 34 3.07 -3.00 17.29
CA GLY A 34 3.13 -3.69 18.57
C GLY A 34 3.01 -5.21 18.43
N ALA A 35 2.31 -5.82 19.39
CA ALA A 35 2.05 -7.26 19.42
C ALA A 35 1.06 -7.70 18.33
N HIS A 36 1.02 -9.01 18.07
CA HIS A 36 -0.03 -9.62 17.26
C HIS A 36 -1.41 -9.39 17.87
N ILE A 37 -2.43 -9.22 17.02
CA ILE A 37 -3.82 -9.05 17.49
C ILE A 37 -4.34 -10.37 18.07
N LEU A 38 -4.09 -11.48 17.37
CA LEU A 38 -4.40 -12.83 17.81
C LEU A 38 -3.12 -13.67 17.78
N PRO A 39 -2.82 -14.47 18.82
CA PRO A 39 -1.62 -15.30 18.85
C PRO A 39 -1.48 -16.25 17.65
N GLU A 40 -2.60 -16.72 17.10
CA GLU A 40 -2.67 -17.61 15.95
C GLU A 40 -2.57 -16.91 14.59
N ASN A 41 -2.70 -15.58 14.54
CA ASN A 41 -2.64 -14.80 13.30
C ASN A 41 -1.34 -13.99 13.22
N GLU A 42 -0.37 -14.53 12.49
CA GLU A 42 0.95 -13.91 12.33
C GLU A 42 0.97 -12.70 11.37
N ALA A 43 -0.14 -12.45 10.65
CA ALA A 43 -0.21 -11.37 9.67
C ALA A 43 -0.73 -10.05 10.24
N ASP A 44 -1.39 -10.08 11.41
CA ASP A 44 -2.12 -8.93 11.95
C ASP A 44 -1.49 -8.42 13.25
N TYR A 45 -1.19 -7.12 13.30
CA TYR A 45 -0.46 -6.46 14.38
C TYR A 45 -1.22 -5.23 14.88
N LEU A 46 -1.20 -5.04 16.21
CA LEU A 46 -1.55 -3.77 16.80
C LEU A 46 -0.59 -2.67 16.32
N LEU A 47 -1.07 -1.44 16.29
CA LEU A 47 -0.22 -0.27 16.01
C LEU A 47 0.54 0.13 17.28
N GLY A 48 1.77 0.59 17.11
CA GLY A 48 2.63 1.07 18.20
C GLY A 48 2.29 2.48 18.66
N GLU A 49 2.86 2.92 19.79
CA GLU A 49 2.51 4.20 20.42
C GLU A 49 2.98 5.40 19.57
N ARG A 50 3.99 5.21 18.71
CA ARG A 50 4.45 6.24 17.76
C ARG A 50 3.70 6.26 16.43
N PHE A 51 2.67 5.44 16.23
CA PHE A 51 1.87 5.42 15.01
C PHE A 51 1.40 6.82 14.58
N MET A 52 0.80 7.59 15.51
CA MET A 52 0.28 8.94 15.23
C MET A 52 1.37 9.97 14.92
N GLN A 53 2.64 9.68 15.23
CA GLN A 53 3.79 10.49 14.85
C GLN A 53 4.33 10.10 13.46
N LEU A 54 4.18 8.83 13.11
CA LEU A 54 4.70 8.23 11.89
C LEU A 54 3.71 8.29 10.73
N VAL A 55 2.43 8.51 11.01
CA VAL A 55 1.35 8.73 10.04
C VAL A 55 0.61 10.02 10.41
N THR A 56 0.66 10.99 9.51
CA THR A 56 0.04 12.31 9.69
C THR A 56 -1.41 12.29 9.23
N PHE A 57 -2.34 12.64 10.10
CA PHE A 57 -3.76 12.72 9.76
C PHE A 57 -4.14 14.14 9.31
N MET A 58 -4.87 14.23 8.20
CA MET A 58 -5.31 15.48 7.61
C MET A 58 -6.76 15.77 8.02
N GLY A 59 -6.97 16.78 8.87
CA GLY A 59 -8.29 17.22 9.31
C GLY A 59 -8.42 17.37 10.84
N CYS A 60 -9.58 17.82 11.30
CA CYS A 60 -9.88 17.96 12.72
C CYS A 60 -10.19 16.58 13.33
N SER A 61 -9.15 15.89 13.80
CA SER A 61 -9.22 14.71 14.67
C SER A 61 -10.28 13.66 14.26
N PRO A 62 -10.06 12.89 13.17
CA PRO A 62 -10.90 11.71 12.95
C PRO A 62 -10.83 10.80 14.17
N TYR A 63 -11.98 10.22 14.55
CA TYR A 63 -12.04 9.26 15.65
C TYR A 63 -11.33 7.97 15.21
N ILE A 64 -10.05 7.86 15.55
CA ILE A 64 -9.21 6.69 15.24
C ILE A 64 -9.20 5.78 16.46
N GLN A 65 -9.82 4.62 16.31
CA GLN A 65 -9.73 3.56 17.30
C GLN A 65 -8.45 2.76 17.04
N LEU A 66 -7.49 2.74 17.97
CA LEU A 66 -6.21 2.01 17.82
C LEU A 66 -6.17 0.65 18.52
N LYS A 67 -7.19 0.37 19.34
CA LYS A 67 -7.30 -0.86 20.15
C LYS A 67 -8.67 -1.47 19.97
N PRO A 68 -8.80 -2.81 20.00
CA PRO A 68 -10.11 -3.45 20.01
C PRO A 68 -10.93 -2.96 21.20
N THR A 69 -12.23 -2.79 20.99
CA THR A 69 -13.20 -2.45 22.03
C THR A 69 -14.08 -3.66 22.34
N GLU A 70 -14.69 -3.70 23.51
CA GLU A 70 -15.65 -4.75 23.89
C GLU A 70 -16.83 -4.84 22.90
N ASP A 71 -17.25 -3.70 22.33
CA ASP A 71 -18.32 -3.60 21.33
C ASP A 71 -17.90 -4.04 19.90
N ASN A 72 -16.70 -4.60 19.75
CA ASN A 72 -16.14 -5.09 18.48
C ASN A 72 -16.19 -4.06 17.33
N GLN A 73 -15.98 -2.78 17.66
CA GLN A 73 -15.92 -1.71 16.66
C GLN A 73 -14.65 -1.86 15.80
N PRO A 74 -14.70 -1.50 14.50
CA PRO A 74 -13.50 -1.48 13.67
C PRO A 74 -12.41 -0.59 14.27
N PHE A 75 -11.17 -1.08 14.26
CA PHE A 75 -10.00 -0.36 14.77
C PHE A 75 -8.82 -0.46 13.81
N CYS A 76 -7.97 0.55 13.79
CA CYS A 76 -6.78 0.58 12.97
C CYS A 76 -5.76 -0.44 13.46
N HIS A 77 -5.26 -1.24 12.52
CA HIS A 77 -4.24 -2.25 12.74
C HIS A 77 -3.42 -2.43 11.48
N LEU A 78 -2.24 -3.03 11.61
CA LEU A 78 -1.43 -3.41 10.46
C LEU A 78 -1.76 -4.84 10.07
N LYS A 79 -2.00 -5.09 8.79
CA LYS A 79 -2.08 -6.40 8.19
C LYS A 79 -1.02 -6.57 7.11
N ILE A 80 -0.34 -7.70 7.09
CA ILE A 80 0.63 -8.06 6.06
C ILE A 80 -0.07 -8.89 4.99
N ASP A 81 0.27 -8.62 3.73
CA ASP A 81 -0.24 -9.39 2.60
C ASP A 81 0.86 -9.68 1.57
N GLY A 82 0.93 -10.94 1.13
CA GLY A 82 2.04 -11.51 0.37
C GLY A 82 3.12 -12.17 1.26
N PRO A 83 4.31 -12.49 0.71
CA PRO A 83 4.75 -12.15 -0.63
C PRO A 83 4.10 -13.00 -1.74
N TYR A 84 3.69 -12.35 -2.82
CA TYR A 84 3.15 -13.00 -4.01
C TYR A 84 4.25 -13.44 -4.98
N THR A 85 3.97 -14.45 -5.80
CA THR A 85 4.89 -14.93 -6.85
C THR A 85 5.10 -13.89 -7.97
N ASP A 86 4.03 -13.20 -8.34
CA ASP A 86 4.00 -12.13 -9.34
C ASP A 86 3.30 -10.89 -8.76
N PRO A 87 3.60 -9.67 -9.26
CA PRO A 87 2.92 -8.49 -8.77
C PRO A 87 1.41 -8.58 -9.03
N VAL A 88 0.66 -8.20 -8.01
CA VAL A 88 -0.80 -8.07 -8.06
C VAL A 88 -1.17 -6.60 -8.13
N PHE A 89 -2.31 -6.30 -8.75
CA PHE A 89 -2.89 -4.97 -8.77
C PHE A 89 -3.98 -4.86 -7.71
N LEU A 90 -3.87 -3.85 -6.87
CA LEU A 90 -4.87 -3.54 -5.85
C LEU A 90 -5.57 -2.22 -6.19
N ALA A 91 -6.90 -2.27 -6.15
CA ALA A 91 -7.81 -1.17 -6.48
C ALA A 91 -9.08 -1.27 -5.65
N GLY A 92 -9.65 -0.11 -5.30
CA GLY A 92 -10.99 0.03 -4.71
C GLY A 92 -11.86 1.02 -5.46
N LYS A 93 -12.98 1.45 -4.86
CA LYS A 93 -13.92 2.43 -5.43
C LYS A 93 -13.31 3.77 -5.80
N ASN A 94 -12.26 4.16 -5.08
CA ASN A 94 -11.52 5.40 -5.31
C ASN A 94 -10.55 5.32 -6.51
N SER A 95 -10.40 4.14 -7.12
CA SER A 95 -9.46 3.93 -8.22
C SER A 95 -9.89 4.67 -9.47
N ASN A 96 -8.94 5.37 -10.06
CA ASN A 96 -9.14 6.16 -11.26
C ASN A 96 -8.07 5.80 -12.29
N ALA A 97 -8.29 6.21 -13.53
CA ALA A 97 -7.31 5.99 -14.57
C ALA A 97 -5.93 6.56 -14.19
N PRO A 98 -4.86 5.78 -14.39
CA PRO A 98 -3.52 6.20 -14.07
C PRO A 98 -2.95 7.11 -15.16
N ASN A 99 -1.78 7.67 -14.88
CA ASN A 99 -1.01 8.44 -15.85
C ASN A 99 0.18 7.62 -16.36
N CYS A 100 0.52 7.83 -17.63
CA CYS A 100 1.77 7.36 -18.23
C CYS A 100 2.97 7.84 -17.40
N LYS A 101 3.94 6.97 -17.08
CA LYS A 101 5.14 7.38 -16.32
C LYS A 101 6.01 8.36 -17.13
N ALA A 102 6.04 8.23 -18.46
CA ALA A 102 6.80 9.07 -19.37
C ALA A 102 6.14 10.44 -19.65
N CYS A 103 4.97 10.45 -20.30
CA CYS A 103 4.34 11.71 -20.74
C CYS A 103 3.33 12.29 -19.76
N ARG A 104 3.05 11.61 -18.64
CA ARG A 104 2.12 12.04 -17.59
C ARG A 104 0.66 12.20 -18.00
N LYS A 105 0.31 11.97 -19.27
CA LYS A 105 -1.08 11.93 -19.74
C LYS A 105 -1.82 10.71 -19.21
N ARG A 106 -3.11 10.86 -18.94
CA ARG A 106 -4.03 9.82 -18.47
C ARG A 106 -4.07 8.66 -19.47
N ILE A 107 -4.00 7.42 -19.00
CA ILE A 107 -4.14 6.23 -19.83
C ILE A 107 -5.63 5.86 -19.93
N PRO A 108 -6.28 5.99 -21.11
CA PRO A 108 -7.64 5.51 -21.30
C PRO A 108 -7.69 3.98 -21.28
N GLN A 109 -8.87 3.40 -21.00
CA GLN A 109 -9.12 1.95 -21.03
C GLN A 109 -8.12 1.14 -20.17
N TRP A 110 -7.69 1.73 -19.05
CA TRP A 110 -6.66 1.16 -18.19
C TRP A 110 -7.10 -0.18 -17.60
N GLU A 111 -8.39 -0.40 -17.37
CA GLU A 111 -8.96 -1.63 -16.83
C GLU A 111 -8.66 -2.83 -17.73
N ALA A 112 -8.80 -2.64 -19.05
CA ALA A 112 -8.50 -3.68 -20.03
C ALA A 112 -6.99 -3.98 -20.09
N LEU A 113 -6.15 -2.93 -20.02
CA LEU A 113 -4.69 -3.07 -20.01
C LEU A 113 -4.22 -3.81 -18.75
N ILE A 114 -4.79 -3.50 -17.58
CA ILE A 114 -4.48 -4.18 -16.33
C ILE A 114 -4.94 -5.64 -16.37
N ARG A 115 -6.16 -5.91 -16.86
CA ARG A 115 -6.65 -7.29 -17.00
C ARG A 115 -5.77 -8.13 -17.92
N ALA A 116 -5.25 -7.55 -19.00
CA ALA A 116 -4.30 -8.22 -19.88
C ALA A 116 -2.94 -8.42 -19.20
N TRP A 117 -2.44 -7.40 -18.51
CA TRP A 117 -1.20 -7.44 -17.76
C TRP A 117 -1.20 -8.51 -16.66
N SER A 118 -2.28 -8.65 -15.89
CA SER A 118 -2.39 -9.61 -14.78
C SER A 118 -2.18 -11.06 -15.22
N LYS A 119 -2.36 -11.39 -16.51
CA LYS A 119 -2.09 -12.73 -17.05
C LYS A 119 -0.60 -13.01 -17.19
N GLN A 120 0.22 -11.99 -17.42
CA GLN A 120 1.67 -12.11 -17.63
C GLN A 120 2.45 -10.88 -17.09
N PRO A 121 2.41 -10.61 -15.77
CA PRO A 121 2.85 -9.32 -15.20
C PRO A 121 4.30 -8.93 -15.53
N LYS A 122 5.20 -9.93 -15.61
CA LYS A 122 6.63 -9.74 -15.92
C LYS A 122 6.87 -9.33 -17.38
N ARG A 123 6.13 -9.92 -18.32
CA ARG A 123 6.39 -9.79 -19.77
C ARG A 123 5.52 -8.75 -20.45
N TYR A 124 4.30 -8.54 -19.97
CA TYR A 124 3.35 -7.66 -20.62
C TYR A 124 3.88 -6.21 -20.65
N ARG A 125 3.66 -5.54 -21.79
CA ARG A 125 3.96 -4.12 -21.99
C ARG A 125 2.82 -3.51 -22.76
N ALA A 126 2.42 -2.31 -22.35
CA ALA A 126 1.38 -1.52 -23.01
C ALA A 126 2.01 -0.27 -23.63
N THR A 127 1.57 0.04 -24.85
CA THR A 127 1.97 1.25 -25.56
C THR A 127 1.09 2.42 -25.12
N CYS A 128 1.70 3.51 -24.65
CA CYS A 128 0.94 4.71 -24.33
C CYS A 128 0.33 5.31 -25.61
N PRO A 129 -0.99 5.55 -25.67
CA PRO A 129 -1.65 6.07 -26.88
C PRO A 129 -1.30 7.53 -27.19
N HIS A 130 -0.64 8.24 -26.25
CA HIS A 130 -0.32 9.65 -26.41
C HIS A 130 1.13 9.94 -26.79
N CYS A 131 2.06 9.05 -26.43
CA CYS A 131 3.50 9.29 -26.65
C CYS A 131 4.23 8.07 -27.22
N GLY A 132 3.53 6.96 -27.45
CA GLY A 132 4.14 5.72 -27.95
C GLY A 132 5.02 4.98 -26.94
N ASN A 133 5.26 5.52 -25.74
CA ASN A 133 6.13 4.87 -24.77
C ASN A 133 5.60 3.49 -24.36
N LEU A 134 6.43 2.46 -24.56
CA LEU A 134 6.16 1.08 -24.18
C LEU A 134 6.57 0.88 -22.72
N GLN A 135 5.61 0.56 -21.85
CA GLN A 135 5.89 0.41 -20.41
C GLN A 135 5.09 -0.72 -19.79
N ASN A 136 5.57 -1.23 -18.66
CA ASN A 136 4.83 -2.21 -17.87
C ASN A 136 3.71 -1.47 -17.09
N PRO A 137 2.43 -1.88 -17.17
CA PRO A 137 1.35 -1.30 -16.38
C PRO A 137 1.58 -1.26 -14.86
N ALA A 138 2.44 -2.13 -14.32
CA ALA A 138 2.90 -2.06 -12.92
C ALA A 138 3.63 -0.74 -12.57
N THR A 139 4.14 -0.02 -13.57
CA THR A 139 4.88 1.24 -13.38
C THR A 139 4.03 2.48 -13.63
N TYR A 140 2.74 2.30 -13.93
CA TYR A 140 1.82 3.41 -14.12
C TYR A 140 1.71 4.27 -12.85
N ASN A 141 1.49 5.57 -13.03
CA ASN A 141 1.28 6.48 -11.91
C ASN A 141 -0.21 6.55 -11.56
N TRP A 142 -0.59 5.83 -10.52
CA TRP A 142 -1.96 5.76 -10.00
C TRP A 142 -2.37 6.93 -9.11
N ARG A 143 -1.47 7.88 -8.84
CA ARG A 143 -1.76 9.06 -8.00
C ARG A 143 -2.38 8.66 -6.65
N GLN A 144 -1.82 7.62 -6.03
CA GLN A 144 -2.25 7.08 -4.73
C GLN A 144 -3.68 6.51 -4.70
N ALA A 145 -4.32 6.31 -5.86
CA ALA A 145 -5.69 5.79 -5.94
C ALA A 145 -5.76 4.26 -6.13
N ALA A 146 -4.61 3.63 -6.41
CA ALA A 146 -4.42 2.19 -6.61
C ALA A 146 -2.91 1.92 -6.64
N GLY A 147 -2.50 0.66 -6.73
CA GLY A 147 -1.10 0.31 -6.85
C GLY A 147 -0.86 -1.14 -7.25
N THR A 148 0.40 -1.45 -7.52
CA THR A 148 0.86 -2.81 -7.81
C THR A 148 2.05 -3.17 -6.95
N GLY A 149 2.13 -4.42 -6.52
CA GLY A 149 3.23 -4.91 -5.71
C GLY A 149 3.15 -6.41 -5.49
N ARG A 150 4.20 -6.96 -4.90
CA ARG A 150 4.23 -8.36 -4.43
C ARG A 150 4.13 -8.49 -2.92
N PHE A 151 4.28 -7.38 -2.20
CA PHE A 151 4.28 -7.35 -0.74
C PHE A 151 3.63 -6.06 -0.29
N PHE A 152 2.69 -6.16 0.66
CA PHE A 152 1.92 -5.02 1.12
C PHE A 152 1.83 -5.01 2.65
N LEU A 153 1.84 -3.81 3.19
CA LEU A 153 1.43 -3.54 4.56
C LEU A 153 0.15 -2.70 4.50
N PHE A 154 -0.96 -3.26 4.94
CA PHE A 154 -2.24 -2.58 5.03
C PHE A 154 -2.40 -1.99 6.41
N VAL A 155 -2.55 -0.67 6.50
CA VAL A 155 -3.09 -0.02 7.68
C VAL A 155 -4.59 0.06 7.48
N GLU A 156 -5.32 -0.85 8.11
CA GLU A 156 -6.77 -0.99 7.99
C GLU A 156 -7.49 0.17 8.70
N ASN A 157 -8.73 0.45 8.28
CA ASN A 157 -9.59 1.51 8.82
C ASN A 157 -9.04 2.94 8.65
N ILE A 158 -8.41 3.20 7.51
CA ILE A 158 -7.93 4.53 7.10
C ILE A 158 -8.62 4.95 5.79
N PHE A 159 -9.40 6.03 5.82
CA PHE A 159 -10.09 6.51 4.63
C PHE A 159 -9.11 7.16 3.63
N PRO A 160 -9.39 7.14 2.31
CA PRO A 160 -8.52 7.79 1.34
C PRO A 160 -8.21 9.25 1.66
N GLN A 161 -6.92 9.61 1.59
CA GLN A 161 -6.37 10.94 1.87
C GLN A 161 -6.53 11.43 3.32
N GLU A 162 -7.06 10.60 4.22
CA GLU A 162 -7.21 10.95 5.63
C GLU A 162 -5.87 10.92 6.37
N ALA A 163 -4.96 10.02 5.96
CA ALA A 163 -3.70 9.80 6.65
C ALA A 163 -2.54 9.63 5.66
N GLN A 164 -1.40 10.25 5.93
CA GLN A 164 -0.21 10.20 5.08
C GLN A 164 0.99 9.64 5.87
N PRO A 165 1.70 8.62 5.36
CA PRO A 165 2.91 8.14 6.01
C PRO A 165 4.00 9.21 5.97
N SER A 166 4.68 9.38 7.11
CA SER A 166 5.80 10.31 7.25
C SER A 166 7.02 9.83 6.45
N LYS A 167 7.94 10.77 6.18
CA LYS A 167 9.25 10.44 5.59
C LYS A 167 10.06 9.49 6.49
N ALA A 168 9.89 9.59 7.81
CA ALA A 168 10.59 8.73 8.76
C ALA A 168 10.12 7.27 8.62
N LEU A 169 8.80 7.04 8.50
CA LEU A 169 8.25 5.71 8.26
C LEU A 169 8.74 5.13 6.94
N LEU A 170 8.65 5.90 5.84
CA LEU A 170 9.11 5.44 4.53
C LEU A 170 10.61 5.11 4.51
N LYS A 171 11.44 5.88 5.24
CA LYS A 171 12.87 5.60 5.40
C LYS A 171 13.13 4.33 6.20
N ALA A 172 12.37 4.08 7.26
CA ALA A 172 12.51 2.84 8.04
C ALA A 172 12.13 1.59 7.24
N LEU A 173 11.12 1.72 6.36
CA LEU A 173 10.70 0.66 5.45
C LEU A 173 11.77 0.33 4.39
N GLN A 174 12.47 1.34 3.86
CA GLN A 174 13.60 1.14 2.92
C GLN A 174 14.67 0.21 3.49
N GLY A 175 14.96 0.34 4.80
CA GLY A 175 15.95 -0.50 5.48
C GLY A 175 17.31 -0.47 4.80
N ASP A 176 17.99 -1.62 4.80
CA ASP A 176 19.33 -1.77 4.23
C ASP A 176 19.33 -2.07 2.72
N ASP A 177 18.17 -2.43 2.16
CA ASP A 177 18.04 -2.81 0.75
C ASP A 177 18.00 -1.61 -0.21
N ASP A 178 17.94 -0.39 0.34
CA ASP A 178 17.82 0.90 -0.35
C ASP A 178 16.70 0.93 -1.42
N LYS A 179 15.65 0.14 -1.20
CA LYS A 179 14.49 0.07 -2.09
C LYS A 179 13.43 1.05 -1.62
N ALA A 180 13.14 2.05 -2.45
CA ALA A 180 12.10 3.03 -2.18
C ALA A 180 10.74 2.37 -1.93
N TRP A 181 9.99 2.94 -0.99
CA TRP A 181 8.61 2.56 -0.69
C TRP A 181 7.67 3.68 -1.10
N CYS A 182 6.49 3.30 -1.56
CA CYS A 182 5.40 4.19 -1.89
C CYS A 182 4.14 3.80 -1.11
N TYR A 183 3.08 4.57 -1.31
CA TYR A 183 1.80 4.31 -0.68
C TYR A 183 0.64 4.72 -1.56
N PHE A 184 -0.53 4.12 -1.30
CA PHE A 184 -1.80 4.45 -1.95
C PHE A 184 -2.96 4.07 -1.03
N TYR A 185 -4.18 4.39 -1.44
CA TYR A 185 -5.39 4.12 -0.66
C TYR A 185 -6.31 3.19 -1.44
N ILE A 186 -7.00 2.31 -0.72
CA ILE A 186 -8.10 1.51 -1.23
C ILE A 186 -9.33 1.85 -0.40
N GLN A 187 -10.43 2.13 -1.08
CA GLN A 187 -11.76 2.22 -0.47
C GLN A 187 -12.56 0.98 -0.88
N ASP A 188 -13.00 0.19 0.10
CA ASP A 188 -13.77 -1.02 -0.15
C ASP A 188 -15.15 -0.70 -0.75
N ASP A 189 -15.75 -1.70 -1.41
CA ASP A 189 -17.09 -1.63 -2.00
C ASP A 189 -18.23 -1.59 -0.97
#